data_AF-A0A7Y1FD36-F1
#
_entry.id   AF-A0A7Y1FD36-F1
#
_cell.length_a   1.000
_cell.length_b   1.000
_cell.length_c   1.000
_cell.angle_alpha   90.00
_cell.angle_beta   90.00
_cell.angle_gamma   90.00
#
_symmetry.space_group_name_H-M   'P 1'
#
loop_
_entity.id
_entity.type
_entity.pdbx_description
1 polymer ?
#
loop_
_entity_poly.entity_id
_entity_poly.type
_entity_poly.pdbx_seq_one_letter_code
_entity_poly.pdbx_strand_id
1 'polypeptide(L)'
;MAIFDQPLYALTDASNVMIGGKEPGLVERDLADGIARIGGFWRQPNYFEAYLHAAELLIDKGKETGSLDAIGLPGFYLQRHTIELMIKGILGWLTHIADLRFELGRSTYQPSKRMLDAINSSHNLTVLLNHSITASSQQDLPSPPDGLVSLIHDMSKIESTETWSRYSSSSKNNCKETPASVSHVQHIPCEIVIPICEFQRRLSEVAGRVSSRQLGGESYEDGLHDVWSELNATTEGWNEL
;
A
#
# COMPACT_ATOMS: atom_id res chain seq x y z
N MET A 1 13.43 1.56 -26.76
CA MET A 1 13.71 2.79 -25.98
C MET A 1 12.46 3.65 -26.01
N ALA A 2 11.78 3.85 -24.88
CA ALA A 2 10.62 4.73 -24.82
C ALA A 2 11.06 6.19 -25.05
N ILE A 3 10.50 6.85 -26.04
CA ILE A 3 10.69 8.30 -26.26
C ILE A 3 9.70 9.00 -25.34
N PHE A 4 10.19 9.74 -24.36
CA PHE A 4 9.35 10.52 -23.46
C PHE A 4 9.24 11.95 -23.98
N ASP A 5 8.02 12.43 -24.19
CA ASP A 5 7.73 13.79 -24.68
C ASP A 5 8.13 14.90 -23.69
N GLN A 6 8.47 14.55 -22.45
CA GLN A 6 8.89 15.48 -21.42
C GLN A 6 10.25 15.11 -20.84
N PRO A 7 11.17 16.09 -20.65
CA PRO A 7 12.44 15.86 -20.00
C PRO A 7 12.24 15.40 -18.55
N LEU A 8 13.03 14.41 -18.14
CA LEU A 8 13.12 13.98 -16.75
C LEU A 8 13.92 15.01 -15.96
N TYR A 9 13.24 15.71 -15.05
CA TYR A 9 13.88 16.41 -13.95
C TYR A 9 13.74 15.53 -12.73
N ALA A 10 14.84 15.08 -12.14
CA ALA A 10 14.85 14.28 -10.92
C ALA A 10 15.48 15.12 -9.81
N LEU A 11 14.72 15.39 -8.74
CA LEU A 11 15.29 15.89 -7.50
C LEU A 11 15.77 14.69 -6.68
N THR A 12 17.03 14.71 -6.28
CA THR A 12 17.67 13.68 -5.44
C THR A 12 17.82 14.12 -3.99
N ASP A 13 17.24 15.26 -3.63
CA ASP A 13 17.19 15.70 -2.24
C ASP A 13 16.21 14.83 -1.45
N ALA A 14 16.39 14.78 -0.13
CA ALA A 14 15.68 13.90 0.81
C ALA A 14 14.17 14.20 0.98
N SER A 15 13.53 14.73 -0.06
CA SER A 15 12.07 14.82 -0.11
C SER A 15 11.51 13.41 -0.26
N ASN A 16 10.48 13.06 0.53
CA ASN A 16 9.80 11.77 0.47
C ASN A 16 8.99 11.56 -0.84
N VAL A 17 9.23 12.40 -1.86
CA VAL A 17 8.51 12.42 -3.13
C VAL A 17 9.52 12.56 -4.25
N MET A 18 9.67 11.51 -5.06
CA MET A 18 10.39 11.60 -6.32
C MET A 18 9.62 12.55 -7.25
N ILE A 19 10.07 13.80 -7.37
CA ILE A 19 9.49 14.76 -8.33
C ILE A 19 10.13 14.50 -9.68
N GLY A 20 9.46 13.70 -10.50
CA GLY A 20 9.78 13.54 -11.90
C GLY A 20 9.16 14.66 -12.75
N GLY A 21 9.99 15.33 -13.56
CA GLY A 21 9.51 16.14 -14.68
C GLY A 21 9.01 17.55 -14.34
N LYS A 22 9.32 18.15 -13.18
CA LYS A 22 9.12 19.59 -12.95
C LYS A 22 10.41 20.37 -13.21
N GLU A 23 10.32 21.45 -13.97
CA GLU A 23 11.43 22.38 -14.17
C GLU A 23 11.87 23.00 -12.82
N PRO A 24 13.18 23.19 -12.59
CA PRO A 24 13.67 23.94 -11.44
C PRO A 24 12.98 25.31 -11.29
N GLY A 25 12.55 25.68 -10.08
CA GLY A 25 11.83 26.94 -9.83
C GLY A 25 10.32 26.89 -10.08
N LEU A 26 9.79 25.85 -10.74
CA LEU A 26 8.33 25.63 -10.81
C LEU A 26 7.80 24.97 -9.53
N VAL A 27 8.63 24.21 -8.82
CA VAL A 27 8.27 23.55 -7.55
C VAL A 27 7.91 24.60 -6.50
N GLU A 28 8.78 25.58 -6.28
CA GLU A 28 8.60 26.63 -5.26
C GLU A 28 7.39 27.50 -5.56
N ARG A 29 7.18 27.84 -6.84
CA ARG A 29 6.00 28.62 -7.29
C ARG A 29 4.71 27.85 -7.08
N ASP A 30 4.64 26.61 -7.57
CA ASP A 30 3.47 25.76 -7.38
C ASP A 30 3.15 25.59 -5.89
N LEU A 31 4.17 25.45 -5.03
CA LEU A 31 3.98 25.35 -3.58
C LEU A 31 3.42 26.66 -2.97
N ALA A 32 3.97 27.81 -3.35
CA ALA A 32 3.49 29.11 -2.87
C ALA A 32 2.04 29.38 -3.32
N ASP A 33 1.69 28.95 -4.52
CA ASP A 33 0.37 29.16 -5.13
C ASP A 33 -0.66 28.07 -4.75
N GLY A 34 -0.24 27.02 -4.03
CA GLY A 34 -1.12 25.89 -3.66
C GLY A 34 -1.54 25.01 -4.85
N ILE A 35 -0.69 24.91 -5.87
CA ILE A 35 -0.97 24.18 -7.13
C ILE A 35 -0.38 22.77 -7.08
N ALA A 36 -1.26 21.77 -7.18
CA ALA A 36 -0.88 20.39 -7.46
C ALA A 36 -0.97 20.09 -8.97
N ARG A 37 0.07 19.46 -9.54
CA ARG A 37 0.09 19.04 -10.94
C ARG A 37 0.21 17.52 -11.02
N ILE A 38 -0.81 16.87 -11.55
CA ILE A 38 -0.93 15.41 -11.65
C ILE A 38 -1.04 14.97 -13.12
N GLY A 39 -0.53 13.78 -13.44
CA GLY A 39 -0.66 13.15 -14.76
C GLY A 39 0.64 13.07 -15.57
N GLY A 40 0.63 12.17 -16.57
CA GLY A 40 1.83 11.78 -17.32
C GLY A 40 2.62 10.66 -16.63
N PHE A 41 3.69 10.20 -17.27
CA PHE A 41 4.50 9.08 -16.78
C PHE A 41 5.20 9.40 -15.46
N TRP A 42 5.68 10.64 -15.31
CA TRP A 42 6.56 11.06 -14.20
C TRP A 42 5.84 11.68 -12.99
N ARG A 43 4.52 11.90 -13.06
CA ARG A 43 3.75 12.65 -12.03
C ARG A 43 2.50 11.89 -11.60
N GLN A 44 2.71 10.64 -11.18
CA GLN A 44 1.68 9.83 -10.53
C GLN A 44 1.75 10.05 -9.01
N PRO A 45 0.60 10.19 -8.34
CA PRO A 45 0.58 10.32 -6.88
C PRO A 45 1.06 9.04 -6.21
N ASN A 46 1.91 9.16 -5.20
CA ASN A 46 2.15 8.08 -4.25
C ASN A 46 0.97 8.05 -3.26
N TYR A 47 -0.06 7.27 -3.59
CA TYR A 47 -1.25 7.16 -2.75
C TYR A 47 -0.93 6.65 -1.35
N PHE A 48 0.00 5.70 -1.21
CA PHE A 48 0.39 5.15 0.09
C PHE A 48 0.88 6.26 1.04
N GLU A 49 1.86 7.06 0.62
CA GLU A 49 2.38 8.16 1.45
C GLU A 49 1.33 9.25 1.67
N ALA A 50 0.51 9.55 0.65
CA ALA A 50 -0.56 10.52 0.78
C ALA A 50 -1.58 10.12 1.86
N TYR A 51 -2.00 8.86 1.91
CA TYR A 51 -2.92 8.35 2.93
C TYR A 51 -2.28 8.29 4.32
N LEU A 52 -0.99 7.90 4.41
CA LEU A 52 -0.25 7.89 5.66
C LEU A 52 -0.21 9.28 6.31
N HIS A 53 0.18 10.29 5.52
CA HIS A 53 0.28 11.68 5.98
C HIS A 53 -1.10 12.29 6.24
N ALA A 54 -2.11 11.98 5.43
CA ALA A 54 -3.46 12.44 5.67
C ALA A 54 -4.02 11.90 7.00
N ALA A 55 -3.75 10.64 7.33
CA ALA A 55 -4.15 10.06 8.61
C ALA A 55 -3.47 10.77 9.79
N GLU A 56 -2.16 11.00 9.70
CA GLU A 56 -1.38 11.71 10.72
C GLU A 56 -1.90 13.13 10.95
N LEU A 57 -2.06 13.93 9.88
CA LEU A 57 -2.57 15.29 9.95
C LEU A 57 -3.97 15.37 10.55
N LEU A 58 -4.87 14.45 10.16
CA LEU A 58 -6.23 14.41 10.68
C LEU A 58 -6.26 14.10 12.18
N ILE A 59 -5.42 13.17 12.64
CA ILE A 59 -5.34 12.76 14.04
C ILE A 59 -4.72 13.87 14.89
N ASP A 60 -3.64 14.48 14.42
CA ASP A 60 -3.01 15.60 15.12
C ASP A 60 -3.95 16.79 15.23
N LYS A 61 -4.68 17.12 14.17
CA LYS A 61 -5.69 18.16 14.24
C LYS A 61 -6.80 17.79 15.22
N GLY A 62 -7.28 16.54 15.18
CA GLY A 62 -8.28 16.04 16.12
C GLY A 62 -7.85 16.12 17.58
N LYS A 63 -6.56 15.89 17.88
CA LYS A 63 -5.98 16.09 19.22
C LYS A 63 -5.97 17.57 19.60
N GLU A 64 -5.50 18.43 18.70
CA GLU A 64 -5.41 19.88 18.91
C GLU A 64 -6.78 20.50 19.21
N THR A 65 -7.82 20.08 18.48
CA THR A 65 -9.17 20.64 18.60
C THR A 65 -10.09 19.85 19.54
N GLY A 66 -9.61 18.77 20.17
CA GLY A 66 -10.41 17.93 21.06
C GLY A 66 -11.56 17.20 20.35
N SER A 67 -11.39 16.87 19.06
CA SER A 67 -12.44 16.30 18.20
C SER A 67 -12.11 14.88 17.72
N LEU A 68 -11.41 14.09 18.53
CA LEU A 68 -11.04 12.71 18.20
C LEU A 68 -12.25 11.82 17.90
N ASP A 69 -13.35 11.99 18.64
CA ASP A 69 -14.57 11.18 18.43
C ASP A 69 -15.21 11.44 17.07
N ALA A 70 -15.11 12.68 16.56
CA ALA A 70 -15.63 13.04 15.24
C ALA A 70 -14.79 12.49 14.09
N ILE A 71 -13.49 12.29 14.31
CA ILE A 71 -12.53 11.82 13.29
C ILE A 71 -12.12 10.36 13.50
N GLY A 72 -12.59 9.68 14.54
CA GLY A 72 -12.18 8.32 14.89
C GLY A 72 -12.35 7.32 13.75
N LEU A 73 -13.54 7.28 13.15
CA LEU A 73 -13.81 6.37 12.03
C LEU A 73 -13.11 6.80 10.73
N PRO A 74 -13.16 8.08 10.30
CA PRO A 74 -12.37 8.54 9.16
C PRO A 74 -10.85 8.30 9.31
N GLY A 75 -10.28 8.58 10.47
CA GLY A 75 -8.86 8.35 10.77
C GLY A 75 -8.49 6.87 10.66
N PHE A 76 -9.31 6.00 11.26
CA PHE A 76 -9.13 4.54 11.14
C PHE A 76 -9.22 4.06 9.69
N TYR A 77 -10.15 4.60 8.89
CA TYR A 77 -10.25 4.27 7.47
C TYR A 77 -8.95 4.60 6.72
N LEU A 78 -8.40 5.80 6.92
CA LEU A 78 -7.16 6.23 6.25
C LEU A 78 -5.99 5.33 6.66
N GLN A 79 -5.87 4.98 7.94
CA GLN A 79 -4.85 4.06 8.45
C GLN A 79 -4.95 2.67 7.80
N ARG A 80 -6.17 2.11 7.81
CA ARG A 80 -6.44 0.80 7.21
C ARG A 80 -6.12 0.81 5.71
N HIS A 81 -6.48 1.87 5.00
CA HIS A 81 -6.26 1.94 3.56
C HIS A 81 -4.78 2.15 3.21
N THR A 82 -4.04 2.87 4.06
CA THR A 82 -2.58 2.96 3.98
C THR A 82 -1.94 1.56 4.04
N ILE A 83 -2.38 0.72 4.98
CA ILE A 83 -1.91 -0.67 5.10
C ILE A 83 -2.30 -1.49 3.87
N GLU A 84 -3.52 -1.32 3.35
CA GLU A 84 -3.97 -2.00 2.13
C GLU A 84 -3.03 -1.72 0.95
N LEU A 85 -2.69 -0.44 0.72
CA LEU A 85 -1.80 -0.02 -0.35
C LEU A 85 -0.38 -0.55 -0.15
N MET A 86 0.12 -0.53 1.10
CA MET A 86 1.44 -1.08 1.44
C MET A 86 1.53 -2.58 1.11
N ILE A 87 0.56 -3.39 1.55
CA ILE A 87 0.57 -4.84 1.27
C ILE A 87 0.41 -5.12 -0.23
N LYS A 88 -0.40 -4.33 -0.94
CA LYS A 88 -0.52 -4.45 -2.40
C LYS A 88 0.79 -4.12 -3.12
N GLY A 89 1.54 -3.12 -2.64
CA GLY A 89 2.90 -2.84 -3.10
C GLY A 89 3.85 -4.03 -2.92
N ILE A 90 3.89 -4.60 -1.71
CA ILE A 90 4.64 -5.83 -1.42
C ILE A 90 4.24 -6.98 -2.37
N LEU A 91 2.95 -7.22 -2.53
CA LEU A 91 2.45 -8.28 -3.41
C LEU A 91 2.86 -8.04 -4.86
N GLY A 92 2.87 -6.79 -5.32
CA GLY A 92 3.36 -6.41 -6.66
C GLY A 92 4.82 -6.81 -6.86
N TRP A 93 5.70 -6.51 -5.90
CA TRP A 93 7.09 -6.97 -5.93
C TRP A 93 7.19 -8.49 -5.99
N LEU A 94 6.47 -9.18 -5.10
CA LEU A 94 6.48 -10.64 -5.04
C LEU A 94 5.96 -11.28 -6.34
N THR A 95 5.00 -10.65 -7.04
CA THR A 95 4.55 -11.12 -8.36
C THR A 95 5.61 -10.93 -9.43
N HIS A 96 6.22 -9.73 -9.52
CA HIS A 96 7.24 -9.47 -10.53
C HIS A 96 8.48 -10.37 -10.37
N ILE A 97 8.91 -10.62 -9.12
CA ILE A 97 10.01 -11.54 -8.85
C ILE A 97 9.65 -12.98 -9.26
N ALA A 98 8.42 -13.42 -8.98
CA ALA A 98 7.96 -14.76 -9.36
C ALA A 98 7.94 -14.92 -10.88
N ASP A 99 7.41 -13.93 -11.59
CA ASP A 99 7.31 -13.93 -13.05
C ASP A 99 8.70 -13.98 -13.70
N LEU A 100 9.64 -13.14 -13.26
CA LEU A 100 11.03 -13.16 -13.77
C LEU A 100 11.74 -14.49 -13.48
N ARG A 101 11.56 -15.06 -12.28
CA ARG A 101 12.17 -16.36 -11.93
C ARG A 101 11.60 -17.49 -12.78
N PHE A 102 10.30 -17.44 -13.09
CA PHE A 102 9.66 -18.39 -13.98
C PHE A 102 10.19 -18.26 -15.41
N GLU A 103 10.24 -17.04 -15.95
CA GLU A 103 10.76 -16.76 -17.31
C GLU A 103 12.22 -17.19 -17.48
N LEU A 104 13.05 -16.99 -16.44
CA LEU A 104 14.45 -17.41 -16.42
C LEU A 104 14.64 -18.91 -16.12
N GLY A 105 13.56 -19.69 -15.92
CA GLY A 105 13.61 -21.11 -15.56
C GLY A 105 14.23 -21.39 -14.19
N ARG A 106 14.32 -20.39 -13.31
CA ARG A 106 14.89 -20.48 -11.95
C ARG A 106 13.88 -20.98 -10.92
N SER A 107 12.58 -20.96 -11.24
CA SER A 107 11.49 -21.45 -10.39
C SER A 107 10.33 -21.98 -11.21
N THR A 108 9.57 -22.92 -10.65
CA THR A 108 8.28 -23.39 -11.20
C THR A 108 7.08 -22.70 -10.54
N TYR A 109 7.32 -21.90 -9.51
CA TYR A 109 6.26 -21.16 -8.83
C TYR A 109 5.73 -20.03 -9.71
N GLN A 110 4.41 -19.89 -9.76
CA GLN A 110 3.72 -18.76 -10.37
C GLN A 110 2.67 -18.22 -9.41
N PRO A 111 2.43 -16.89 -9.40
CA PRO A 111 1.35 -16.31 -8.62
C PRO A 111 0.00 -16.89 -9.04
N SER A 112 -0.78 -17.34 -8.06
CA SER A 112 -2.11 -17.88 -8.35
C SER A 112 -3.04 -16.79 -8.88
N LYS A 113 -3.97 -17.16 -9.79
CA LYS A 113 -5.02 -16.24 -10.26
C LYS A 113 -5.76 -15.56 -9.11
N ARG A 114 -6.08 -16.30 -8.04
CA ARG A 114 -6.74 -15.76 -6.85
C ARG A 114 -5.94 -14.65 -6.18
N MET A 115 -4.61 -14.77 -6.12
CA MET A 115 -3.74 -13.73 -5.57
C MET A 115 -3.72 -12.50 -6.48
N LEU A 116 -3.57 -12.69 -7.79
CA LEU A 116 -3.61 -11.60 -8.77
C LEU A 116 -4.94 -10.83 -8.74
N ASP A 117 -6.06 -11.56 -8.64
CA ASP A 117 -7.39 -10.97 -8.47
C ASP A 117 -7.48 -10.21 -7.14
N ALA A 118 -6.91 -10.75 -6.05
CA ALA A 118 -6.94 -10.11 -4.73
C ALA A 118 -6.12 -8.81 -4.67
N ILE A 119 -4.96 -8.74 -5.33
CA ILE A 119 -4.16 -7.50 -5.43
C ILE A 119 -5.02 -6.36 -6.01
N ASN A 120 -5.80 -6.65 -7.03
CA ASN A 120 -6.61 -5.64 -7.72
C ASN A 120 -7.92 -5.31 -7.00
N SER A 121 -8.59 -6.32 -6.43
CA SER A 121 -9.99 -6.20 -6.02
C SER A 121 -10.27 -6.43 -4.54
N SER A 122 -9.37 -7.09 -3.79
CA SER A 122 -9.60 -7.35 -2.38
C SER A 122 -9.26 -6.13 -1.54
N HIS A 123 -10.07 -5.89 -0.51
CA HIS A 123 -9.78 -4.92 0.54
C HIS A 123 -9.54 -5.60 1.90
N ASN A 124 -9.61 -6.93 1.96
CA ASN A 124 -9.43 -7.66 3.21
C ASN A 124 -7.93 -7.80 3.55
N LEU A 125 -7.47 -7.05 4.55
CA LEU A 125 -6.06 -7.00 4.94
C LEU A 125 -5.50 -8.37 5.34
N THR A 126 -6.28 -9.19 6.04
CA THR A 126 -5.87 -10.54 6.45
C THR A 126 -5.68 -11.47 5.25
N VAL A 127 -6.54 -11.38 4.25
CA VAL A 127 -6.40 -12.14 3.00
C VAL A 127 -5.15 -11.70 2.24
N LEU A 128 -4.94 -10.38 2.09
CA LEU A 128 -3.76 -9.83 1.42
C LEU A 128 -2.46 -10.23 2.13
N LEU A 129 -2.44 -10.17 3.47
CA LEU A 129 -1.30 -10.60 4.29
C LEU A 129 -0.98 -12.09 4.13
N ASN A 130 -2.02 -12.94 4.13
CA ASN A 130 -1.81 -14.38 3.94
C ASN A 130 -1.25 -14.69 2.55
N HIS A 131 -1.68 -13.93 1.53
CA HIS A 131 -1.09 -14.03 0.19
C HIS A 131 0.39 -13.62 0.20
N SER A 132 0.76 -12.53 0.88
CA SER A 132 2.16 -12.08 0.90
C SER A 132 3.06 -13.05 1.67
N ILE A 133 2.62 -13.59 2.80
CA ILE A 133 3.34 -14.63 3.54
C ILE A 133 3.52 -15.89 2.68
N THR A 134 2.45 -16.36 2.04
CA THR A 134 2.51 -17.56 1.19
C THR A 134 3.46 -17.35 0.01
N ALA A 135 3.33 -16.23 -0.69
CA ALA A 135 4.17 -15.92 -1.85
C ALA A 135 5.65 -15.72 -1.47
N SER A 136 5.94 -15.11 -0.32
CA SER A 136 7.32 -14.97 0.17
C SER A 136 7.92 -16.34 0.47
N SER A 137 7.19 -17.20 1.19
CA SER A 137 7.65 -18.55 1.53
C SER A 137 7.87 -19.44 0.29
N GLN A 138 6.97 -19.40 -0.70
CA GLN A 138 7.13 -20.19 -1.94
C GLN A 138 8.32 -19.74 -2.79
N GLN A 139 8.80 -18.52 -2.56
CA GLN A 139 9.92 -17.92 -3.28
C GLN A 139 11.20 -17.87 -2.44
N ASP A 140 11.22 -18.42 -1.22
CA ASP A 140 12.36 -18.29 -0.30
C ASP A 140 12.79 -16.82 -0.11
N LEU A 141 11.81 -15.93 0.01
CA LEU A 141 12.00 -14.51 0.27
C LEU A 141 11.65 -14.20 1.74
N PRO A 142 12.22 -13.11 2.31
CA PRO A 142 11.87 -12.68 3.66
C PRO A 142 10.35 -12.51 3.81
N SER A 143 9.80 -12.95 4.94
CA SER A 143 8.40 -12.71 5.27
C SER A 143 8.13 -11.22 5.55
N PRO A 144 6.89 -10.74 5.37
CA PRO A 144 6.52 -9.38 5.78
C PRO A 144 6.89 -9.09 7.25
N PRO A 145 7.34 -7.86 7.59
CA PRO A 145 7.80 -7.56 8.95
C PRO A 145 6.75 -7.83 10.03
N ASP A 146 7.17 -8.37 11.19
CA ASP A 146 6.29 -8.69 12.32
C ASP A 146 5.44 -7.50 12.81
N GLY A 147 6.00 -6.28 12.69
CA GLY A 147 5.28 -5.05 12.98
C GLY A 147 4.02 -4.87 12.12
N LEU A 148 4.12 -5.18 10.82
CA LEU A 148 2.99 -5.15 9.88
C LEU A 148 1.97 -6.24 10.21
N VAL A 149 2.45 -7.46 10.45
CA VAL A 149 1.61 -8.63 10.81
C VAL A 149 0.78 -8.32 12.06
N SER A 150 1.43 -7.85 13.12
CA SER A 150 0.77 -7.53 14.39
C SER A 150 -0.21 -6.37 14.26
N LEU A 151 0.10 -5.34 13.46
CA LEU A 151 -0.77 -4.19 13.25
C LEU A 151 -2.06 -4.59 12.52
N ILE A 152 -1.96 -5.38 11.46
CA ILE A 152 -3.11 -5.92 10.73
C ILE A 152 -3.97 -6.77 11.66
N HIS A 153 -3.35 -7.66 12.43
CA HIS A 153 -4.07 -8.50 13.38
C HIS A 153 -4.85 -7.67 14.40
N ASP A 154 -4.26 -6.63 14.98
CA ASP A 154 -4.94 -5.81 15.98
C ASP A 154 -6.05 -4.94 15.37
N MET A 155 -5.85 -4.37 14.18
CA MET A 155 -6.90 -3.62 13.49
C MET A 155 -8.07 -4.53 13.07
N SER A 156 -7.79 -5.79 12.69
CA SER A 156 -8.83 -6.75 12.31
C SER A 156 -9.76 -7.17 13.45
N LYS A 157 -9.34 -6.97 14.72
CA LYS A 157 -10.21 -7.18 15.89
C LYS A 157 -11.32 -6.13 16.00
N ILE A 158 -11.11 -4.95 15.40
CA ILE A 158 -12.07 -3.84 15.41
C ILE A 158 -12.90 -3.87 14.12
N GLU A 159 -12.24 -4.12 12.98
CA GLU A 159 -12.88 -4.14 11.67
C GLU A 159 -13.70 -5.43 11.46
N SER A 160 -15.02 -5.35 11.63
CA SER A 160 -15.90 -6.51 11.42
C SER A 160 -16.07 -6.93 9.95
N THR A 161 -15.95 -5.99 9.02
CA THR A 161 -15.95 -6.25 7.57
C THR A 161 -15.01 -5.29 6.84
N GLU A 162 -14.59 -5.64 5.63
CA GLU A 162 -13.70 -4.79 4.81
C GLU A 162 -14.29 -3.43 4.40
N THR A 163 -15.57 -3.15 4.67
CA THR A 163 -16.20 -1.85 4.38
C THR A 163 -16.65 -1.13 5.64
N TRP A 164 -16.37 -1.71 6.81
CA TRP A 164 -16.90 -1.26 8.09
C TRP A 164 -16.55 0.19 8.43
N SER A 165 -15.36 0.63 8.05
CA SER A 165 -14.89 2.00 8.25
C SER A 165 -15.33 2.98 7.15
N ARG A 166 -15.95 2.49 6.07
CA ARG A 166 -16.36 3.28 4.89
C ARG A 166 -17.84 3.68 4.94
N TYR A 167 -18.70 2.80 5.46
CA TYR A 167 -20.15 2.98 5.43
C TYR A 167 -20.75 2.72 6.81
N SER A 168 -21.89 3.35 7.09
CA SER A 168 -22.67 3.07 8.31
C SER A 168 -23.34 1.69 8.27
N SER A 169 -23.57 1.16 7.08
CA SER A 169 -24.07 -0.21 6.85
C SER A 169 -23.60 -0.75 5.49
N SER A 170 -23.72 -2.06 5.31
CA SER A 170 -23.50 -2.74 4.03
C SER A 170 -24.51 -3.87 3.85
N SER A 171 -24.60 -4.35 2.61
CA SER A 171 -25.43 -5.49 2.25
C SER A 171 -24.54 -6.60 1.74
N LYS A 172 -24.73 -7.81 2.29
CA LYS A 172 -24.00 -9.01 1.88
C LYS A 172 -24.97 -10.00 1.27
N ASN A 173 -24.75 -10.31 0.00
CA ASN A 173 -25.51 -11.33 -0.71
C ASN A 173 -25.07 -12.72 -0.23
N ASN A 174 -26.01 -13.49 0.32
CA ASN A 174 -25.82 -14.89 0.66
C ASN A 174 -26.15 -15.74 -0.56
N CYS A 175 -25.18 -15.86 -1.46
CA CYS A 175 -25.28 -16.70 -2.66
C CYS A 175 -25.37 -18.22 -2.34
N LYS A 176 -25.29 -18.61 -1.07
CA LYS A 176 -25.42 -20.00 -0.60
C LYS A 176 -26.86 -20.40 -0.26
N GLU A 177 -27.78 -19.43 -0.19
CA GLU A 177 -29.20 -19.69 0.05
C GLU A 177 -29.97 -19.61 -1.27
N THR A 178 -31.03 -20.41 -1.40
CA THR A 178 -31.95 -20.37 -2.56
C THR A 178 -33.38 -20.16 -2.05
N PRO A 179 -34.03 -19.01 -2.36
CA PRO A 179 -33.50 -17.88 -3.13
C PRO A 179 -32.35 -17.16 -2.40
N ALA A 180 -31.45 -16.53 -3.17
CA ALA A 180 -30.35 -15.76 -2.61
C ALA A 180 -30.91 -14.67 -1.69
N SER A 181 -30.52 -14.70 -0.41
CA SER A 181 -30.93 -13.70 0.55
C SER A 181 -29.90 -12.58 0.62
N VAL A 182 -30.36 -11.37 0.96
CA VAL A 182 -29.49 -10.23 1.23
C VAL A 182 -29.50 -9.99 2.73
N SER A 183 -28.35 -10.18 3.38
CA SER A 183 -28.17 -9.83 4.79
C SER A 183 -27.71 -8.38 4.88
N HIS A 184 -28.42 -7.57 5.67
CA HIS A 184 -28.01 -6.21 5.96
C HIS A 184 -27.18 -6.18 7.22
N VAL A 185 -26.03 -5.51 7.17
CA VAL A 185 -25.08 -5.40 8.29
C VAL A 185 -24.98 -3.93 8.67
N GLN A 186 -25.47 -3.59 9.86
CA GLN A 186 -25.17 -2.30 10.48
C GLN A 186 -23.75 -2.36 11.07
N HIS A 187 -22.89 -1.42 10.70
CA HIS A 187 -21.47 -1.51 11.04
C HIS A 187 -21.17 -1.06 12.48
N ILE A 188 -21.81 0.00 12.96
CA ILE A 188 -21.54 0.55 14.30
C ILE A 188 -22.87 0.71 15.05
N PRO A 189 -23.45 -0.40 15.55
CA PRO A 189 -24.71 -0.37 16.30
C PRO A 189 -24.52 0.06 17.77
N CYS A 190 -23.30 0.00 18.29
CA CYS A 190 -22.94 0.35 19.67
C CYS A 190 -21.64 1.15 19.71
N GLU A 191 -21.34 1.73 20.87
CA GLU A 191 -20.06 2.40 21.12
C GLU A 191 -18.88 1.46 20.84
N ILE A 192 -17.87 2.03 20.20
CA ILE A 192 -16.62 1.36 19.84
C ILE A 192 -15.47 2.27 20.23
N VAL A 193 -14.39 1.69 20.74
CA VAL A 193 -13.18 2.43 21.07
C VAL A 193 -12.13 2.08 20.04
N ILE A 194 -11.68 3.09 19.28
CA ILE A 194 -10.64 2.93 18.27
C ILE A 194 -9.37 3.65 18.73
N PRO A 195 -8.25 2.94 18.99
CA PRO A 195 -7.01 3.55 19.43
C PRO A 195 -6.23 4.18 18.26
N ILE A 196 -6.85 5.13 17.54
CA ILE A 196 -6.30 5.72 16.32
C ILE A 196 -4.91 6.34 16.49
N CYS A 197 -4.60 6.96 17.63
CA CYS A 197 -3.26 7.51 17.87
C CYS A 197 -2.19 6.40 17.94
N GLU A 198 -2.50 5.29 18.61
CA GLU A 198 -1.56 4.17 18.75
C GLU A 198 -1.40 3.42 17.43
N PHE A 199 -2.49 3.24 16.67
CA PHE A 199 -2.39 2.71 15.31
C PHE A 199 -1.55 3.62 14.41
N GLN A 200 -1.69 4.94 14.50
CA GLN A 200 -0.89 5.85 13.68
C GLN A 200 0.60 5.72 13.99
N ARG A 201 0.95 5.71 15.29
CA ARG A 201 2.34 5.56 15.73
C ARG A 201 2.97 4.28 15.17
N ARG A 202 2.29 3.14 15.35
CA ARG A 202 2.76 1.84 14.83
C ARG A 202 2.81 1.82 13.30
N LEU A 203 1.82 2.43 12.64
CA LEU A 203 1.77 2.50 11.18
C LEU A 203 2.95 3.31 10.62
N SER A 204 3.27 4.46 11.21
CA SER A 204 4.44 5.26 10.80
C SER A 204 5.75 4.51 10.99
N GLU A 205 5.90 3.76 12.10
CA GLU A 205 7.07 2.91 12.36
C GLU A 205 7.19 1.77 11.33
N VAL A 206 6.08 1.10 11.02
CA VAL A 206 6.04 0.02 10.02
C VAL A 206 6.33 0.57 8.63
N ALA A 207 5.73 1.71 8.26
CA ALA A 207 5.94 2.36 6.97
C ALA A 207 7.43 2.66 6.74
N GLY A 208 8.14 3.17 7.75
CA GLY A 208 9.57 3.44 7.65
C GLY A 208 10.46 2.20 7.51
N ARG A 209 9.97 1.01 7.91
CA ARG A 209 10.69 -0.26 7.75
C ARG A 209 10.33 -1.00 6.46
N VAL A 210 9.11 -0.78 5.98
CA VAL A 210 8.59 -1.51 4.81
C VAL A 210 8.93 -0.78 3.53
N SER A 211 8.61 0.51 3.44
CA SER A 211 8.61 1.23 2.18
C SER A 211 9.97 1.85 1.86
N SER A 212 10.38 1.70 0.61
CA SER A 212 11.59 2.37 0.11
C SER A 212 11.34 3.88 0.01
N ARG A 213 12.11 4.65 0.76
CA ARG A 213 12.01 6.12 0.82
C ARG A 213 13.31 6.83 0.44
N GLN A 214 14.40 6.08 0.34
CA GLN A 214 15.73 6.59 0.06
C GLN A 214 16.44 5.65 -0.90
N LEU A 215 17.19 6.21 -1.85
CA LEU A 215 18.04 5.44 -2.74
C LEU A 215 19.13 4.73 -1.91
N GLY A 216 19.19 3.40 -2.00
CA GLY A 216 20.12 2.58 -1.23
C GLY A 216 19.73 2.43 0.26
N GLY A 217 18.44 2.51 0.56
CA GLY A 217 17.91 2.20 1.89
C GLY A 217 18.00 0.72 2.23
N GLU A 218 17.63 0.39 3.47
CA GLU A 218 17.59 -0.99 4.00
C GLU A 218 16.15 -1.40 4.36
N SER A 219 15.16 -0.84 3.66
CA SER A 219 13.76 -1.22 3.87
C SER A 219 13.47 -2.63 3.33
N TYR A 220 12.35 -3.19 3.75
CA TYR A 220 11.87 -4.47 3.21
C TYR A 220 11.67 -4.41 1.69
N GLU A 221 11.12 -3.31 1.16
CA GLU A 221 10.99 -3.11 -0.28
C GLU A 221 12.33 -2.96 -1.00
N ASP A 222 13.34 -2.34 -0.38
CA ASP A 222 14.70 -2.28 -0.95
C ASP A 222 15.27 -3.70 -1.15
N GLY A 223 15.12 -4.58 -0.16
CA GLY A 223 15.55 -5.97 -0.28
C GLY A 223 14.81 -6.75 -1.38
N LEU A 224 13.51 -6.49 -1.59
CA LEU A 224 12.77 -7.07 -2.71
C LEU A 224 13.20 -6.48 -4.05
N HIS A 225 13.44 -5.18 -4.10
CA HIS A 225 13.95 -4.49 -5.28
C HIS A 225 15.31 -5.05 -5.69
N ASP A 226 16.23 -5.29 -4.75
CA ASP A 226 17.57 -5.84 -5.05
C ASP A 226 17.47 -7.21 -5.73
N VAL A 227 16.61 -8.10 -5.20
CA VAL A 227 16.34 -9.40 -5.82
C VAL A 227 15.76 -9.24 -7.22
N TRP A 228 14.79 -8.34 -7.39
CA TRP A 228 14.21 -8.05 -8.70
C TRP A 228 15.25 -7.49 -9.68
N SER A 229 16.09 -6.56 -9.24
CA SER A 229 17.11 -5.90 -10.06
C SER A 229 18.15 -6.90 -10.55
N GLU A 230 18.58 -7.84 -9.71
CA GLU A 230 19.51 -8.92 -10.10
C GLU A 230 18.90 -9.82 -11.19
N LEU A 231 17.62 -10.18 -11.03
CA LEU A 231 16.89 -10.99 -12.02
C LEU A 231 16.73 -10.23 -13.33
N ASN A 232 16.31 -8.97 -13.27
CA ASN A 232 16.07 -8.15 -14.46
C ASN A 232 17.35 -7.91 -15.27
N ALA A 233 18.48 -7.66 -14.61
CA ALA A 233 19.77 -7.52 -15.27
C ALA A 233 20.20 -8.80 -16.03
N THR A 234 19.81 -9.97 -15.52
CA THR A 234 20.04 -11.25 -16.22
C THR A 234 19.22 -11.31 -17.52
N THR A 235 17.97 -10.84 -17.52
CA THR A 235 17.09 -10.82 -18.69
C THR A 235 17.61 -9.90 -19.79
N GLU A 236 18.17 -8.74 -19.42
CA GLU A 236 18.77 -7.81 -20.39
C GLU A 236 20.00 -8.40 -21.08
N GLY A 237 20.87 -9.10 -20.35
CA GLY A 237 22.02 -9.80 -20.92
C GLY A 237 21.67 -11.00 -21.81
N TRP A 238 20.46 -11.56 -21.69
CA TRP A 238 19.95 -12.63 -22.58
C TRP A 238 19.42 -12.11 -23.91
N ASN A 239 18.95 -10.86 -23.97
CA ASN A 239 18.43 -10.25 -25.20
C ASN A 239 19.54 -9.65 -26.10
N GLU A 240 20.79 -9.68 -25.66
CA GLU A 240 21.96 -9.19 -26.40
C GLU A 240 22.82 -10.31 -27.06
N LEU A 241 22.38 -11.58 -26.96
CA LEU A 241 23.01 -12.76 -27.59
C LEU A 241 22.13 -13.33 -28.71
#